data_AF-A0A932JSP1-F1
#
_entry.id   AF-A0A932JSP1-F1
#
_cell.length_a   1.000
_cell.length_b   1.000
_cell.length_c   1.000
_cell.angle_alpha   90.00
_cell.angle_beta   90.00
_cell.angle_gamma   90.00
#
_symmetry.space_group_name_H-M   'P 1'
#
loop_
_entity.id
_entity.type
_entity.pdbx_description
1 polymer ?
#
loop_
_entity_poly.entity_id
_entity_poly.type
_entity_poly.pdbx_seq_one_letter_code
_entity_poly.pdbx_strand_id
1 'polypeptide(L)'
;MRPLGGLSVVVTRPRRQAADLARRLERLGAKVILAPLIKTVPPVSRKALDSCLARLSDYDAVVFTSANAAAAVRGPRPRRVFAVGSATAAALSARGWRPRPLPESFHAAALARGMGRVRGWKVLFPSAEKARETLPALLRRAGARVDRPVAYRTVPDPAGRAALKKRAHWVTFMSPSAVEAFFAAGGSLADSRAASIGPVTSAALRARGVEPAAEAEPATAEGLARAIARRSEPAAPSALRAVLVRALRAGGREMRRGFLKAKVSFKGRANPVTEADLAAERAIIGAIRARFPDHGLLAEESGTRRTASDYVWVIDPIDGTLNFAHGFPHSCVSIAAVRRGEAVAAGIYDPFRDELFLAEKGKGATLNGKPIKVSRAARLEDSLLITGFAYDRHKKAALYAGVVKDFLERAADLRRSGSAALDLAWVAAGRLDGFWEFHLSPWDVAAGRLLVAEAGGKVSDFDGKPWGAPETWGRRTLASNGRIHAAMSRVLRGR
;
A
#
# COMPACT_ATOMS: atom_id res chain seq x y z
N MET A 1 6.07 10.47 -12.01
CA MET A 1 4.77 10.44 -11.31
C MET A 1 4.95 11.17 -9.98
N ARG A 2 4.04 12.07 -9.55
CA ARG A 2 4.17 12.75 -8.25
C ARG A 2 3.82 11.76 -7.13
N PRO A 3 4.64 11.56 -6.07
CA PRO A 3 4.46 10.48 -5.09
C PRO A 3 3.12 10.45 -4.35
N LEU A 4 2.46 11.60 -4.23
CA LEU A 4 1.15 11.76 -3.58
C LEU A 4 0.03 12.13 -4.55
N GLY A 5 0.23 11.93 -5.86
CA GLY A 5 -0.75 12.26 -6.89
C GLY A 5 -2.09 11.55 -6.66
N GLY A 6 -3.18 12.32 -6.62
CA GLY A 6 -4.54 11.81 -6.37
C GLY A 6 -4.88 11.57 -4.89
N LEU A 7 -3.92 11.73 -3.97
CA LEU A 7 -4.16 11.59 -2.53
C LEU A 7 -4.58 12.91 -1.90
N SER A 8 -5.37 12.81 -0.84
CA SER A 8 -5.81 13.94 -0.01
C SER A 8 -5.25 13.82 1.40
N VAL A 9 -4.69 14.92 1.92
CA VAL A 9 -4.00 14.94 3.22
C VAL A 9 -4.60 16.04 4.09
N VAL A 10 -5.13 15.66 5.25
CA VAL A 10 -5.61 16.60 6.27
C VAL A 10 -4.45 17.08 7.13
N VAL A 11 -4.31 18.40 7.23
CA VAL A 11 -3.32 19.05 8.09
C VAL A 11 -4.03 19.69 9.28
N THR A 12 -3.78 19.15 10.48
CA THR A 12 -4.50 19.52 11.72
C THR A 12 -4.09 20.87 12.34
N ARG A 13 -3.21 21.62 11.65
CA ARG A 13 -2.64 22.89 12.12
C ARG A 13 -3.28 24.12 11.43
N PRO A 14 -3.26 25.29 12.09
CA PRO A 14 -3.60 26.58 11.48
C PRO A 14 -2.74 26.94 10.26
N ARG A 15 -3.35 27.64 9.28
CA ARG A 15 -2.74 27.99 7.98
C ARG A 15 -1.34 28.58 8.09
N ARG A 16 -1.10 29.50 9.03
CA ARG A 16 0.22 30.13 9.25
C ARG A 16 1.30 29.14 9.69
N GLN A 17 0.92 28.10 10.45
CA GLN A 17 1.84 27.10 10.99
C GLN A 17 1.91 25.84 10.13
N ALA A 18 0.91 25.61 9.28
CA ALA A 18 0.82 24.51 8.34
C ALA A 18 1.45 24.83 6.97
N ALA A 19 1.74 26.10 6.67
CA ALA A 19 2.14 26.55 5.33
C ALA A 19 3.35 25.79 4.76
N ASP A 20 4.37 25.49 5.58
CA ASP A 20 5.53 24.74 5.11
C ASP A 20 5.20 23.27 4.76
N LEU A 21 4.49 22.58 5.66
CA LEU A 21 4.05 21.20 5.43
C LEU A 21 3.08 21.12 4.24
N ALA A 22 2.12 22.04 4.15
CA ALA A 22 1.15 22.10 3.06
C ALA A 22 1.86 22.25 1.70
N ARG A 23 2.76 23.22 1.56
CA ARG A 23 3.55 23.41 0.32
C ARG A 23 4.40 22.19 -0.04
N ARG A 24 4.94 21.48 0.95
CA ARG A 24 5.73 20.25 0.72
C ARG A 24 4.83 19.13 0.19
N LEU A 25 3.67 18.91 0.80
CA LEU A 25 2.70 17.90 0.37
C LEU A 25 2.10 18.21 -1.01
N GLU A 26 1.79 19.48 -1.30
CA GLU A 26 1.28 19.92 -2.60
C GLU A 26 2.33 19.73 -3.72
N ARG A 27 3.60 20.05 -3.45
CA ARG A 27 4.71 19.76 -4.39
C ARG A 27 4.83 18.27 -4.70
N LEU A 28 4.56 17.42 -3.72
CA LEU A 28 4.52 15.97 -3.87
C LEU A 28 3.23 15.46 -4.55
N GLY A 29 2.28 16.35 -4.87
CA GLY A 29 1.06 16.03 -5.64
C GLY A 29 -0.21 15.81 -4.82
N ALA A 30 -0.16 16.00 -3.49
CA ALA A 30 -1.32 15.82 -2.62
C ALA A 30 -2.30 17.00 -2.70
N LYS A 31 -3.59 16.72 -2.56
CA LYS A 31 -4.63 17.72 -2.24
C LYS A 31 -4.64 17.96 -0.73
N VAL A 32 -4.15 19.11 -0.28
CA VAL A 32 -4.12 19.46 1.15
C VAL A 32 -5.46 20.00 1.63
N ILE A 33 -5.95 19.48 2.75
CA ILE A 33 -7.15 19.93 3.44
C ILE A 33 -6.72 20.51 4.78
N LEU A 34 -6.82 21.83 4.94
CA LEU A 34 -6.52 22.47 6.22
C LEU A 34 -7.69 22.24 7.19
N ALA A 35 -7.38 21.67 8.35
CA ALA A 35 -8.33 21.44 9.43
C ALA A 35 -7.71 21.93 10.75
N PRO A 36 -7.64 23.23 11.03
CA PRO A 36 -7.14 23.70 12.31
C PRO A 36 -8.07 23.25 13.43
N LEU A 37 -7.60 22.31 14.26
CA LEU A 37 -8.41 21.77 15.37
C LEU A 37 -8.15 22.46 16.69
N ILE A 38 -7.04 23.18 16.76
CA ILE A 38 -6.62 23.94 17.92
C ILE A 38 -6.11 25.31 17.49
N LYS A 39 -6.38 26.31 18.32
CA LYS A 39 -5.80 27.65 18.19
C LYS A 39 -5.09 28.04 19.49
N THR A 40 -4.00 28.77 19.32
CA THR A 40 -3.26 29.36 20.43
C THR A 40 -3.86 30.72 20.77
N VAL A 41 -4.23 30.92 22.03
CA VAL A 41 -4.77 32.19 22.54
C VAL A 41 -3.94 32.66 23.74
N PRO A 42 -3.95 33.97 24.08
CA PRO A 42 -3.34 34.47 25.30
C PRO A 42 -3.87 33.76 26.57
N PRO A 43 -3.12 33.79 27.68
CA PRO A 43 -3.64 33.33 28.98
C PRO A 43 -4.86 34.14 29.40
N VAL A 44 -5.70 33.58 30.29
CA VAL A 44 -6.85 34.30 30.88
C VAL A 44 -6.39 35.60 31.54
N SER A 45 -5.24 35.56 32.21
CA SER A 45 -4.57 36.73 32.75
C SER A 45 -3.11 36.74 32.34
N ARG A 46 -2.64 37.87 31.81
CA ARG A 46 -1.22 38.10 31.52
C ARG A 46 -0.43 38.65 32.71
N LYS A 47 -1.09 39.01 33.82
CA LYS A 47 -0.48 39.71 34.96
C LYS A 47 0.80 39.01 35.44
N ALA A 48 0.75 37.70 35.67
CA ALA A 48 1.91 36.93 36.13
C ALA A 48 3.06 36.90 35.11
N LEU A 49 2.74 36.76 33.81
CA LEU A 49 3.74 36.79 32.76
C LEU A 49 4.39 38.17 32.67
N ASP A 50 3.58 39.22 32.64
CA ASP A 50 4.06 40.60 32.46
C ASP A 50 4.88 41.06 33.67
N SER A 51 4.50 40.68 34.89
CA SER A 51 5.30 40.90 36.10
C SER A 51 6.65 40.18 36.09
N CYS A 52 6.75 39.02 35.44
CA CYS A 52 8.04 38.34 35.25
C CYS A 52 8.86 39.04 34.16
N LEU A 53 8.23 39.44 33.05
CA LEU A 53 8.90 40.08 31.92
C LEU A 53 9.40 41.50 32.24
N ALA A 54 8.68 42.25 33.08
CA ALA A 54 9.14 43.55 33.58
C ALA A 54 10.44 43.44 34.40
N ARG A 55 10.70 42.26 34.98
CA ARG A 55 11.88 41.94 35.80
C ARG A 55 12.77 40.90 35.11
N LEU A 56 12.79 40.91 33.78
CA LEU A 56 13.53 39.91 33.00
C LEU A 56 15.04 39.92 33.32
N SER A 57 15.58 41.07 33.71
CA SER A 57 16.97 41.26 34.16
C SER A 57 17.33 40.48 35.43
N ASP A 58 16.34 40.15 36.26
CA ASP A 58 16.53 39.42 37.53
C ASP A 58 16.69 37.92 37.31
N TYR A 59 16.41 37.42 36.10
CA TYR A 59 16.50 36.01 35.76
C TYR A 59 17.87 35.69 35.16
N ASP A 60 18.51 34.65 35.70
CA ASP A 60 19.78 34.12 35.20
C ASP A 60 19.63 33.40 33.86
N ALA A 61 18.44 32.83 33.63
CA ALA A 61 18.09 32.11 32.42
C ALA A 61 16.59 32.12 32.12
N VAL A 62 16.26 32.05 30.82
CA VAL A 62 14.90 31.77 30.33
C VAL A 62 14.93 30.47 29.53
N VAL A 63 14.02 29.55 29.85
CA VAL A 63 13.93 28.24 29.19
C VAL A 63 12.63 28.14 28.42
N PHE A 64 12.73 27.84 27.12
CA PHE A 64 11.58 27.62 26.25
C PHE A 64 11.51 26.18 25.78
N THR A 65 10.34 25.56 25.94
CA THR A 65 10.03 24.23 25.41
C THR A 65 9.04 24.26 24.25
N SER A 66 8.63 25.46 23.83
CA SER A 66 7.61 25.63 22.79
C SER A 66 7.85 26.92 22.01
N ALA A 67 7.84 26.81 20.68
CA ALA A 67 7.84 27.96 19.78
C ALA A 67 6.68 28.94 20.05
N ASN A 68 5.52 28.46 20.54
CA ASN A 68 4.40 29.31 20.90
C ASN A 68 4.70 30.16 22.15
N ALA A 69 5.39 29.58 23.15
CA ALA A 69 5.84 30.34 24.31
C ALA A 69 6.90 31.39 23.90
N ALA A 70 7.83 31.02 23.01
CA ALA A 70 8.80 31.95 22.43
C ALA A 70 8.13 33.12 21.69
N ALA A 71 7.04 32.87 20.97
CA ALA A 71 6.28 33.90 20.27
C ALA A 71 5.45 34.80 21.22
N ALA A 72 4.94 34.25 22.32
CA ALA A 72 4.11 34.96 23.30
C ALA A 72 4.93 35.90 24.20
N VAL A 73 6.22 35.62 24.38
CA VAL A 73 7.12 36.45 25.18
C VAL A 73 7.67 37.62 24.36
N ARG A 74 7.53 38.84 24.88
CA ARG A 74 8.11 40.06 24.32
C ARG A 74 8.97 40.75 25.38
N GLY A 75 10.07 41.38 24.99
CA GLY A 75 10.97 42.04 25.92
C GLY A 75 12.43 42.05 25.44
N PRO A 76 13.33 42.63 26.26
CA PRO A 76 14.76 42.67 25.97
C PRO A 76 15.36 41.27 25.95
N ARG A 77 16.56 41.13 25.38
CA ARG A 77 17.26 39.85 25.30
C ARG A 77 17.66 39.38 26.71
N PRO A 78 17.30 38.15 27.12
CA PRO A 78 17.71 37.61 28.42
C PRO A 78 19.20 37.27 28.45
N ARG A 79 19.78 37.25 29.66
CA ARG A 79 21.19 36.90 29.90
C ARG A 79 21.57 35.55 29.30
N ARG A 80 20.73 34.54 29.55
CA ARG A 80 20.85 33.20 28.96
C ARG A 80 19.48 32.74 28.47
N VAL A 81 19.43 32.22 27.26
CA VAL A 81 18.21 31.60 26.71
C VAL A 81 18.51 30.17 26.31
N PHE A 82 17.60 29.28 26.66
CA PHE A 82 17.67 27.86 26.35
C PHE A 82 16.43 27.43 25.57
N ALA A 83 16.61 26.55 24.59
CA ALA A 83 15.53 26.06 23.74
C ALA A 83 15.55 24.53 23.65
N VAL A 84 14.40 23.92 23.93
CA VAL A 84 14.17 22.50 23.62
C VAL A 84 13.58 22.39 22.23
N GLY A 85 14.27 21.63 21.38
CA GLY A 85 13.87 21.36 20.00
C GLY A 85 14.23 22.48 19.02
N SER A 86 14.49 22.08 17.78
CA SER A 86 14.94 22.96 16.69
C SER A 86 13.92 24.04 16.33
N ALA A 87 12.62 23.73 16.37
CA ALA A 87 11.55 24.68 16.09
C ALA A 87 11.51 25.83 17.11
N THR A 88 11.72 25.54 18.39
CA THR A 88 11.78 26.55 19.45
C THR A 88 13.02 27.42 19.30
N ALA A 89 14.17 26.81 18.98
CA ALA A 89 15.41 27.54 18.73
C ALA A 89 15.26 28.49 17.54
N ALA A 90 14.70 28.02 16.43
CA ALA A 90 14.46 28.86 15.24
C ALA A 90 13.52 30.05 15.55
N ALA A 91 12.45 29.84 16.33
CA ALA A 91 11.53 30.91 16.71
C ALA A 91 12.20 32.00 17.57
N LEU A 92 13.17 31.63 18.40
CA LEU A 92 13.95 32.57 19.21
C LEU A 92 15.04 33.27 18.38
N SER A 93 15.73 32.53 17.51
CA SER A 93 16.75 33.08 16.59
C SER A 93 16.19 34.11 15.61
N ALA A 94 14.97 33.90 15.11
CA ALA A 94 14.28 34.88 14.26
C ALA A 94 14.05 36.24 14.94
N ARG A 95 14.21 36.31 16.27
CA ARG A 95 14.08 37.54 17.09
C ARG A 95 15.44 38.11 17.51
N GLY A 96 16.54 37.60 16.96
CA GLY A 96 17.90 37.98 17.34
C GLY A 96 18.38 37.42 18.67
N TRP A 97 17.64 36.49 19.29
CA TRP A 97 18.10 35.80 20.51
C TRP A 97 18.97 34.61 20.11
N ARG A 98 20.00 34.30 20.90
CA ARG A 98 20.90 33.16 20.63
C ARG A 98 20.64 32.04 21.63
N PRO A 99 19.66 31.15 21.39
CA PRO A 99 19.32 30.07 22.32
C PRO A 99 20.42 29.01 22.33
N ARG A 100 20.79 28.56 23.54
CA ARG A 100 21.56 27.32 23.73
C ARG A 100 20.61 26.12 23.61
N PRO A 101 20.95 25.08 22.82
CA PRO A 101 20.09 23.93 22.66
C PRO A 101 20.03 23.12 23.97
N LEU A 102 18.85 22.62 24.31
CA LEU A 102 18.65 21.61 25.32
C LEU A 102 18.18 20.30 24.69
N PRO A 103 18.65 19.15 25.20
CA PRO A 103 18.17 17.85 24.76
C PRO A 103 16.67 17.69 25.04
N GLU A 104 15.99 16.92 24.18
CA GLU A 104 14.56 16.60 24.33
C GLU A 104 14.30 15.55 25.42
N SER A 105 15.35 14.89 25.92
CA SER A 105 15.30 14.01 27.08
C SER A 105 15.43 14.79 28.39
N PHE A 106 14.36 14.78 29.19
CA PHE A 106 14.27 15.54 30.44
C PHE A 106 14.70 14.70 31.65
N HIS A 107 16.00 14.50 31.83
CA HIS A 107 16.58 13.91 33.04
C HIS A 107 17.74 14.75 33.59
N ALA A 108 18.06 14.60 34.88
CA ALA A 108 19.01 15.47 35.59
C ALA A 108 20.39 15.55 34.89
N ALA A 109 20.93 14.42 34.44
CA ALA A 109 22.21 14.38 33.73
C ALA A 109 22.19 15.07 32.35
N ALA A 110 21.05 15.15 31.67
CA ALA A 110 20.91 15.86 30.40
C ALA A 110 20.84 17.38 30.62
N LEU A 111 20.16 17.81 31.69
CA LEU A 111 20.10 19.21 32.10
C LEU A 111 21.45 19.74 32.56
N ALA A 112 22.19 18.96 33.36
CA ALA A 112 23.53 19.34 33.81
C ALA A 112 24.50 19.54 32.63
N ARG A 113 24.42 18.68 31.61
CA ARG A 113 25.22 18.82 30.38
C ARG A 113 24.81 20.04 29.53
N GLY A 114 23.53 20.36 29.47
CA GLY A 114 23.02 21.47 28.64
C GLY A 114 23.11 22.85 29.30
N MET A 115 22.83 22.95 30.59
CA MET A 115 22.73 24.23 31.33
C MET A 115 23.89 24.49 32.29
N GLY A 116 24.68 23.46 32.65
CA GLY A 116 25.70 23.54 33.70
C GLY A 116 25.09 23.53 35.11
N ARG A 117 25.83 24.07 36.09
CA ARG A 117 25.39 24.16 37.50
C ARG A 117 24.37 25.28 37.66
N VAL A 118 23.10 24.91 37.87
CA VAL A 118 21.96 25.84 37.99
C VAL A 118 21.55 26.16 39.43
N ARG A 119 22.28 25.64 40.44
CA ARG A 119 21.97 25.87 41.86
C ARG A 119 22.02 27.36 42.18
N GLY A 120 20.93 27.89 42.74
CA GLY A 120 20.77 29.30 43.08
C GLY A 120 20.22 30.17 41.95
N TRP A 121 20.12 29.67 40.72
CA TRP A 121 19.62 30.47 39.60
C TRP A 121 18.13 30.79 39.75
N LYS A 122 17.74 31.98 39.31
CA LYS A 122 16.34 32.33 39.04
C LYS A 122 16.03 32.07 37.57
N VAL A 123 15.14 31.13 37.30
CA VAL A 123 14.80 30.66 35.95
C VAL A 123 13.36 31.03 35.61
N LEU A 124 13.20 31.74 34.50
CA LEU A 124 11.88 32.00 33.93
C LEU A 124 11.51 30.87 32.95
N PHE A 125 10.34 30.28 33.14
CA PHE A 125 9.82 29.17 32.33
C PHE A 125 8.44 29.51 31.75
N PRO A 126 8.37 30.31 30.67
CA PRO A 126 7.10 30.62 30.01
C PRO A 126 6.53 29.35 29.37
N SER A 127 5.30 28.97 29.73
CA SER A 127 4.75 27.66 29.34
C SER A 127 3.29 27.71 28.90
N ALA A 128 2.81 26.61 28.31
CA ALA A 128 1.38 26.43 28.09
C ALA A 128 0.63 26.25 29.43
N GLU A 129 -0.64 26.63 29.47
CA GLU A 129 -1.51 26.43 30.65
C GLU A 129 -1.49 24.98 31.17
N LYS A 130 -1.54 24.01 30.25
CA LYS A 130 -1.52 22.57 30.54
C LYS A 130 -0.15 21.91 30.31
N ALA A 131 0.95 22.65 30.48
CA ALA A 131 2.30 22.11 30.29
C ALA A 131 2.68 21.08 31.37
N ARG A 132 3.52 20.11 31.01
CA ARG A 132 4.07 19.10 31.93
C ARG A 132 5.04 19.74 32.93
N GLU A 133 5.02 19.28 34.18
CA GLU A 133 5.88 19.79 35.26
C GLU A 133 7.29 19.15 35.28
N THR A 134 7.57 18.19 34.39
CA THR A 134 8.79 17.37 34.40
C THR A 134 10.08 18.18 34.42
N LEU A 135 10.24 19.12 33.48
CA LEU A 135 11.45 19.94 33.36
C LEU A 135 11.55 21.02 34.48
N PRO A 136 10.49 21.80 34.77
CA PRO A 136 10.49 22.70 35.93
C PRO A 136 10.82 22.00 37.25
N ALA A 137 10.26 20.81 37.50
CA ALA A 137 10.55 20.03 38.71
C ALA A 137 12.02 19.61 38.79
N LEU A 138 12.63 19.18 37.68
CA LEU A 138 14.05 18.85 37.63
C LEU A 138 14.96 20.06 37.90
N LEU A 139 14.60 21.24 37.37
CA LEU A 139 15.34 22.47 37.64
C LEU A 139 15.25 22.86 39.13
N ARG A 140 14.07 22.73 39.75
CA ARG A 140 13.91 22.95 41.20
C ARG A 140 14.72 21.96 42.04
N ARG A 141 14.71 20.68 41.68
CA ARG A 141 15.54 19.64 42.33
C ARG A 141 17.05 19.91 42.19
N ALA A 142 17.46 20.53 41.09
CA ALA A 142 18.84 20.98 40.88
C ALA A 142 19.20 22.29 41.64
N GLY A 143 18.26 22.83 42.43
CA GLY A 143 18.45 23.99 43.28
C GLY A 143 18.16 25.34 42.62
N ALA A 144 17.50 25.37 41.47
CA ALA A 144 17.05 26.61 40.84
C ALA A 144 15.67 27.05 41.37
N ARG A 145 15.42 28.36 41.44
CA ARG A 145 14.08 28.94 41.66
C ARG A 145 13.42 29.10 40.30
N VAL A 146 12.24 28.49 40.09
CA VAL A 146 11.59 28.45 38.78
C VAL A 146 10.23 29.14 38.82
N ASP A 147 10.14 30.28 38.14
CA ASP A 147 8.88 30.99 37.90
C ASP A 147 8.27 30.50 36.58
N ARG A 148 7.06 29.97 36.65
CA ARG A 148 6.36 29.34 35.51
C ARG A 148 5.08 30.09 35.13
N PRO A 149 5.17 31.30 34.54
CA PRO A 149 3.96 31.97 34.07
C PRO A 149 3.37 31.24 32.87
N VAL A 150 2.04 31.26 32.79
CA VAL A 150 1.31 30.81 31.61
C VAL A 150 1.51 31.84 30.49
N ALA A 151 2.19 31.42 29.42
CA ALA A 151 2.47 32.25 28.26
C ALA A 151 1.35 32.18 27.22
N TYR A 152 0.66 31.04 27.12
CA TYR A 152 -0.43 30.84 26.18
C TYR A 152 -1.34 29.68 26.60
N ARG A 153 -2.52 29.63 25.97
CA ARG A 153 -3.50 28.54 26.08
C ARG A 153 -3.74 27.94 24.71
N THR A 154 -4.02 26.64 24.71
CA THR A 154 -4.47 25.93 23.51
C THR A 154 -5.95 25.62 23.70
N VAL A 155 -6.79 26.18 22.84
CA VAL A 155 -8.23 25.96 22.88
C VAL A 155 -8.68 25.28 21.58
N PRO A 156 -9.78 24.49 21.60
CA PRO A 156 -10.37 23.95 20.38
C PRO A 156 -10.69 25.06 19.38
N ASP A 157 -10.50 24.77 18.10
CA ASP A 157 -10.88 25.65 17.01
C ASP A 157 -12.05 25.02 16.21
N PRO A 158 -13.28 25.54 16.35
CA PRO A 158 -14.45 25.02 15.64
C PRO A 158 -14.29 25.07 14.11
N ALA A 159 -13.45 25.98 13.59
CA ALA A 159 -13.26 26.17 12.16
C ALA A 159 -12.73 24.91 11.45
N GLY A 160 -11.98 24.06 12.16
CA GLY A 160 -11.47 22.79 11.60
C GLY A 160 -12.49 21.66 11.53
N ARG A 161 -13.62 21.74 12.26
CA ARG A 161 -14.59 20.63 12.34
C ARG A 161 -15.22 20.29 11.00
N ALA A 162 -15.57 21.31 10.21
CA ALA A 162 -16.16 21.11 8.88
C ALA A 162 -15.21 20.36 7.93
N ALA A 163 -13.90 20.55 8.08
CA ALA A 163 -12.89 19.88 7.27
C ALA A 163 -12.74 18.39 7.60
N LEU A 164 -13.12 17.95 8.81
CA LEU A 164 -13.09 16.54 9.22
C LEU A 164 -14.17 15.68 8.56
N LYS A 165 -15.25 16.29 8.05
CA LYS A 165 -16.29 15.58 7.30
C LYS A 165 -15.83 15.13 5.91
N LYS A 166 -14.69 15.65 5.43
CA LYS A 166 -14.14 15.31 4.11
C LYS A 166 -13.33 14.03 4.23
N ARG A 167 -13.61 13.04 3.36
CA ARG A 167 -12.76 11.85 3.24
C ARG A 167 -11.33 12.26 2.87
N ALA A 168 -10.37 11.74 3.62
CA ALA A 168 -8.94 11.98 3.40
C ALA A 168 -8.17 10.66 3.44
N HIS A 169 -7.08 10.58 2.66
CA HIS A 169 -6.21 9.40 2.68
C HIS A 169 -5.28 9.42 3.89
N TRP A 170 -4.84 10.62 4.29
CA TRP A 170 -3.96 10.84 5.43
C TRP A 170 -4.48 11.93 6.35
N VAL A 171 -4.24 11.78 7.65
CA VAL A 171 -4.39 12.82 8.67
C VAL A 171 -3.07 13.00 9.39
N THR A 172 -2.56 14.22 9.40
CA THR A 172 -1.29 14.56 10.06
C THR A 172 -1.52 15.10 11.47
N PHE A 173 -0.70 14.68 12.42
CA PHE A 173 -0.73 15.11 13.81
C PHE A 173 0.61 15.70 14.21
N MET A 174 0.59 16.98 14.58
CA MET A 174 1.82 17.75 14.88
C MET A 174 2.03 17.99 16.38
N SER A 175 1.12 17.51 17.22
CA SER A 175 1.24 17.56 18.68
C SER A 175 0.22 16.62 19.34
N PRO A 176 0.45 16.21 20.60
CA PRO A 176 -0.55 15.48 21.38
C PRO A 176 -1.89 16.22 21.50
N SER A 177 -1.87 17.54 21.69
CA SER A 177 -3.10 18.33 21.80
C SER A 177 -3.94 18.32 20.51
N ALA A 178 -3.31 18.16 19.33
CA ALA A 178 -4.03 18.02 18.07
C ALA A 178 -4.72 16.65 17.94
N VAL A 179 -4.12 15.59 18.49
CA VAL A 179 -4.74 14.26 18.58
C VAL A 179 -5.99 14.32 19.45
N GLU A 180 -5.87 14.89 20.64
CA GLU A 180 -6.99 15.05 21.57
C GLU A 180 -8.15 15.86 20.96
N ALA A 181 -7.83 16.98 20.32
CA ALA A 181 -8.81 17.84 19.68
C ALA A 181 -9.49 17.18 18.46
N PHE A 182 -8.79 16.34 17.71
CA PHE A 182 -9.35 15.58 16.59
C PHE A 182 -10.45 14.64 17.04
N PHE A 183 -10.18 13.81 18.04
CA PHE A 183 -11.18 12.87 18.55
C PHE A 183 -12.31 13.59 19.30
N ALA A 184 -12.00 14.62 20.09
CA ALA A 184 -13.03 15.43 20.75
C ALA A 184 -13.95 16.18 19.76
N ALA A 185 -13.47 16.42 18.54
CA ALA A 185 -14.26 16.98 17.45
C ALA A 185 -15.09 15.93 16.67
N GLY A 186 -15.06 14.66 17.08
CA GLY A 186 -15.71 13.55 16.37
C GLY A 186 -14.95 13.07 15.13
N GLY A 187 -13.65 13.38 15.03
CA GLY A 187 -12.80 12.88 13.94
C GLY A 187 -12.65 11.36 14.00
N SER A 188 -12.72 10.71 12.83
CA SER A 188 -12.51 9.27 12.67
C SER A 188 -11.37 9.00 11.70
N LEU A 189 -10.62 7.92 11.96
CA LEU A 189 -9.53 7.44 11.11
C LEU A 189 -9.87 6.13 10.40
N ALA A 190 -11.13 5.69 10.38
CA ALA A 190 -11.54 4.41 9.79
C ALA A 190 -11.10 4.27 8.31
N ASP A 191 -11.14 5.36 7.55
CA ASP A 191 -10.75 5.41 6.13
C ASP A 191 -9.44 6.19 5.90
N SER A 192 -8.67 6.50 6.94
CA SER A 192 -7.53 7.42 6.87
C SER A 192 -6.32 6.93 7.65
N ARG A 193 -5.13 7.11 7.09
CA ARG A 193 -3.87 6.77 7.77
C ARG A 193 -3.39 7.94 8.63
N ALA A 194 -2.97 7.66 9.85
CA ALA A 194 -2.38 8.67 10.74
C ALA A 194 -0.88 8.84 10.46
N ALA A 195 -0.42 10.08 10.38
CA ALA A 195 1.00 10.42 10.34
C ALA A 195 1.36 11.36 11.51
N SER A 196 2.41 11.06 12.27
CA SER A 196 2.82 11.82 13.45
C SER A 196 4.13 12.56 13.22
N ILE A 197 4.28 13.74 13.83
CA ILE A 197 5.52 14.51 13.78
C ILE A 197 6.67 13.91 14.60
N GLY A 198 6.39 12.93 15.48
CA GLY A 198 7.42 12.31 16.30
C GLY A 198 6.87 11.51 17.49
N PRO A 199 7.76 10.91 18.30
CA PRO A 199 7.42 9.87 19.27
C PRO A 199 6.38 10.26 20.31
N VAL A 200 6.43 11.50 20.80
CA VAL A 200 5.46 12.00 21.80
C VAL A 200 4.04 12.07 21.23
N THR A 201 3.91 12.41 19.95
CA THR A 201 2.61 12.46 19.27
C THR A 201 2.14 11.05 18.89
N SER A 202 3.07 10.16 18.50
CA SER A 202 2.78 8.74 18.28
C SER A 202 2.25 8.06 19.54
N ALA A 203 2.84 8.33 20.69
CA ALA A 203 2.34 7.81 21.97
C ALA A 203 0.91 8.31 22.27
N ALA A 204 0.58 9.55 21.94
CA ALA A 204 -0.78 10.08 22.09
C ALA A 204 -1.78 9.39 21.16
N LEU A 205 -1.39 9.07 19.91
CA LEU A 205 -2.23 8.27 18.99
C LEU A 205 -2.46 6.85 19.53
N ARG A 206 -1.41 6.19 20.04
CA ARG A 206 -1.49 4.85 20.62
C ARG A 206 -2.41 4.80 21.83
N ALA A 207 -2.39 5.83 22.68
CA ALA A 207 -3.30 5.95 23.82
C ALA A 207 -4.78 6.03 23.39
N ARG A 208 -5.07 6.32 22.11
CA ARG A 208 -6.41 6.28 21.51
C ARG A 208 -6.64 5.04 20.64
N GLY A 209 -5.78 4.02 20.76
CA GLY A 209 -5.87 2.77 19.99
C GLY A 209 -5.41 2.89 18.53
N VAL A 210 -4.67 3.94 18.16
CA VAL A 210 -4.24 4.18 16.78
C VAL A 210 -2.72 4.06 16.65
N GLU A 211 -2.26 3.10 15.86
CA GLU A 211 -0.85 3.03 15.46
C GLU A 211 -0.58 3.96 14.26
N PRO A 212 0.35 4.94 14.35
CA PRO A 212 0.66 5.81 13.22
C PRO A 212 1.30 5.03 12.08
N ALA A 213 0.77 5.19 10.87
CA ALA A 213 1.30 4.56 9.66
C ALA A 213 2.61 5.22 9.16
N ALA A 214 2.90 6.44 9.63
CA ALA A 214 4.12 7.17 9.36
C ALA A 214 4.51 8.03 10.57
N GLU A 215 5.78 8.03 10.93
CA GLU A 215 6.38 8.95 11.91
C GLU A 215 7.49 9.74 11.21
N ALA A 216 7.58 11.04 11.50
CA ALA A 216 8.59 11.90 10.91
C ALA A 216 9.99 11.68 11.52
N GLU A 217 10.97 11.46 10.64
CA GLU A 217 12.38 11.38 11.03
C GLU A 217 13.22 12.21 10.04
N PRO A 218 13.85 13.33 10.48
CA PRO A 218 13.73 13.96 11.79
C PRO A 218 12.35 14.61 12.00
N ALA A 219 12.00 14.94 13.25
CA ALA A 219 10.72 15.54 13.68
C ALA A 219 10.47 16.96 13.12
N THR A 220 10.30 17.06 11.80
CA THR A 220 10.19 18.29 11.02
C THR A 220 9.07 18.18 9.99
N ALA A 221 8.59 19.31 9.45
CA ALA A 221 7.61 19.31 8.36
C ALA A 221 8.10 18.56 7.12
N GLU A 222 9.41 18.62 6.84
CA GLU A 222 10.05 17.87 5.78
C GLU A 222 10.09 16.36 6.06
N GLY A 223 10.54 15.97 7.26
CA GLY A 223 10.57 14.56 7.66
C GLY A 223 9.17 13.94 7.59
N LEU A 224 8.14 14.69 7.99
CA LEU A 224 6.76 14.25 7.92
C LEU A 224 6.27 14.09 6.47
N ALA A 225 6.52 15.07 5.60
CA ALA A 225 6.15 14.99 4.18
C ALA A 225 6.85 13.81 3.48
N ARG A 226 8.13 13.58 3.77
CA ARG A 226 8.91 12.43 3.26
C ARG A 226 8.37 11.10 3.78
N ALA A 227 8.04 11.02 5.07
CA ALA A 227 7.48 9.80 5.65
C ALA A 227 6.13 9.43 5.02
N ILE A 228 5.26 10.42 4.78
CA ILE A 228 3.98 10.23 4.08
C ILE A 228 4.21 9.80 2.63
N ALA A 229 5.12 10.45 1.90
CA ALA A 229 5.48 10.05 0.53
C ALA A 229 5.96 8.61 0.44
N ARG A 230 6.95 8.21 1.25
CA ARG A 230 7.48 6.83 1.28
C ARG A 230 6.41 5.78 1.56
N ARG A 231 5.43 6.11 2.41
CA ARG A 231 4.33 5.20 2.77
C ARG A 231 3.17 5.24 1.77
N SER A 232 3.19 6.16 0.82
CA SER A 232 2.18 6.39 -0.21
C SER A 232 2.65 6.03 -1.62
N GLU A 233 3.95 5.89 -1.83
CA GLU A 233 4.51 5.38 -3.07
C GLU A 233 3.99 3.94 -3.32
N PRO A 234 3.57 3.62 -4.56
CA PRO A 234 3.45 2.24 -4.97
C PRO A 234 4.81 1.57 -4.72
N ALA A 235 4.82 0.41 -4.07
CA ALA A 235 6.06 -0.34 -3.88
C ALA A 235 6.78 -0.49 -5.24
N ALA A 236 8.09 -0.26 -5.29
CA ALA A 236 8.90 -0.62 -6.44
C ALA A 236 8.56 -2.07 -6.87
N PRO A 237 8.49 -2.40 -8.18
CA PRO A 237 8.21 -3.77 -8.59
C PRO A 237 9.17 -4.70 -7.87
N SER A 238 8.65 -5.74 -7.22
CA SER A 238 9.52 -6.74 -6.61
C SER A 238 10.49 -7.27 -7.67
N ALA A 239 11.68 -7.73 -7.27
CA ALA A 239 12.61 -8.36 -8.19
C ALA A 239 11.93 -9.50 -9.00
N LEU A 240 10.99 -10.20 -8.37
CA LEU A 240 10.11 -11.19 -9.02
C LEU A 240 9.27 -10.58 -10.14
N ARG A 241 8.56 -9.48 -9.89
CA ARG A 241 7.71 -8.82 -10.91
C ARG A 241 8.52 -8.33 -12.11
N ALA A 242 9.71 -7.75 -11.87
CA ALA A 242 10.57 -7.29 -12.96
C ALA A 242 11.02 -8.45 -13.87
N VAL A 243 11.41 -9.58 -13.27
CA VAL A 243 11.80 -10.79 -14.02
C VAL A 243 10.61 -11.43 -14.72
N LEU A 244 9.45 -11.52 -14.06
CA LEU A 244 8.21 -12.02 -14.63
C LEU A 244 7.84 -11.28 -15.92
N VAL A 245 7.85 -9.94 -15.90
CA VAL A 245 7.54 -9.12 -17.08
C VAL A 245 8.54 -9.38 -18.21
N ARG A 246 9.84 -9.49 -17.88
CA ARG A 246 10.89 -9.79 -18.86
C ARG A 246 10.67 -11.16 -19.50
N ALA A 247 10.33 -12.17 -18.70
CA ALA A 247 10.10 -13.54 -19.14
C ALA A 247 8.85 -13.64 -20.03
N LEU A 248 7.71 -13.06 -19.61
CA LEU A 248 6.48 -13.00 -20.41
C LEU A 248 6.71 -12.36 -21.78
N ARG A 249 7.40 -11.21 -21.81
CA ARG A 249 7.73 -10.53 -23.06
C ARG A 249 8.73 -11.31 -23.91
N ALA A 250 9.60 -12.11 -23.31
CA ALA A 250 10.52 -12.97 -24.04
C ALA A 250 9.77 -14.10 -24.75
N GLY A 251 8.91 -14.83 -24.05
CA GLY A 251 8.05 -15.86 -24.66
C GLY A 251 7.16 -15.28 -25.75
N GLY A 252 6.51 -14.14 -25.48
CA GLY A 252 5.59 -13.53 -26.45
C GLY A 252 6.28 -13.03 -27.73
N ARG A 253 7.58 -12.70 -27.68
CA ARG A 253 8.37 -12.40 -28.90
C ARG A 253 8.56 -13.64 -29.76
N GLU A 254 8.90 -14.77 -29.16
CA GLU A 254 9.06 -16.03 -29.89
C GLU A 254 7.73 -16.52 -30.45
N MET A 255 6.65 -16.37 -29.69
CA MET A 255 5.30 -16.66 -30.13
C MET A 255 4.91 -15.82 -31.37
N ARG A 256 5.15 -14.50 -31.36
CA ARG A 256 4.91 -13.65 -32.55
C ARG A 256 5.76 -14.06 -33.75
N ARG A 257 7.01 -14.50 -33.53
CA ARG A 257 7.91 -14.95 -34.60
C ARG A 257 7.42 -16.24 -35.24
N GLY A 258 6.92 -17.17 -34.44
CA GLY A 258 6.46 -18.49 -34.89
C GLY A 258 5.05 -18.51 -35.47
N PHE A 259 4.20 -17.51 -35.19
CA PHE A 259 2.81 -17.52 -35.63
C PHE A 259 2.69 -17.60 -37.16
N LEU A 260 1.88 -18.54 -37.66
CA LEU A 260 1.73 -18.90 -39.09
C LEU A 260 2.99 -19.45 -39.79
N LYS A 261 4.11 -19.64 -39.08
CA LYS A 261 5.41 -20.07 -39.65
C LYS A 261 5.94 -21.36 -39.03
N ALA A 262 5.60 -21.62 -37.77
CA ALA A 262 6.15 -22.74 -37.02
C ALA A 262 5.63 -24.08 -37.57
N LYS A 263 6.53 -25.07 -37.60
CA LYS A 263 6.13 -26.45 -37.87
C LYS A 263 5.32 -26.98 -36.69
N VAL A 264 4.21 -27.65 -37.02
CA VAL A 264 3.30 -28.24 -36.02
C VAL A 264 3.59 -29.74 -35.93
N SER A 265 3.88 -30.18 -34.72
CA SER A 265 3.94 -31.60 -34.33
C SER A 265 2.78 -31.90 -33.38
N PHE A 266 2.45 -33.17 -33.15
CA PHE A 266 1.34 -33.55 -32.27
C PHE A 266 1.76 -34.57 -31.19
N LYS A 267 1.47 -34.26 -29.93
CA LYS A 267 1.50 -35.18 -28.78
C LYS A 267 0.17 -35.96 -28.72
N GLY A 268 0.01 -36.99 -29.54
CA GLY A 268 -1.26 -37.73 -29.65
C GLY A 268 -2.29 -37.00 -30.51
N ARG A 269 -3.57 -37.42 -30.48
CA ARG A 269 -4.56 -37.06 -31.53
C ARG A 269 -4.97 -35.58 -31.57
N ALA A 270 -4.89 -34.84 -30.47
CA ALA A 270 -5.52 -33.51 -30.35
C ALA A 270 -4.67 -32.47 -29.60
N ASN A 271 -3.41 -32.76 -29.29
CA ASN A 271 -2.53 -31.90 -28.52
C ASN A 271 -1.29 -31.50 -29.36
N PRO A 272 -1.32 -30.38 -30.09
CA PRO A 272 -0.18 -29.94 -30.88
C PRO A 272 0.95 -29.39 -29.99
N VAL A 273 2.18 -29.49 -30.48
CA VAL A 273 3.36 -28.79 -29.97
C VAL A 273 4.12 -28.24 -31.17
N THR A 274 4.54 -26.98 -31.11
CA THR A 274 5.27 -26.34 -32.21
C THR A 274 6.71 -26.03 -31.83
N GLU A 275 7.56 -25.78 -32.82
CA GLU A 275 8.92 -25.25 -32.58
C GLU A 275 8.89 -23.92 -31.80
N ALA A 276 7.78 -23.17 -31.89
CA ALA A 276 7.58 -21.92 -31.17
C ALA A 276 7.39 -22.15 -29.66
N ASP A 277 6.71 -23.21 -29.24
CA ASP A 277 6.54 -23.58 -27.82
C ASP A 277 7.91 -23.80 -27.17
N LEU A 278 8.76 -24.61 -27.82
CA LEU A 278 10.12 -24.89 -27.34
C LEU A 278 11.01 -23.63 -27.33
N ALA A 279 10.88 -22.77 -28.33
CA ALA A 279 11.63 -21.51 -28.39
C ALA A 279 11.19 -20.53 -27.30
N ALA A 280 9.88 -20.38 -27.10
CA ALA A 280 9.30 -19.55 -26.05
C ALA A 280 9.72 -20.04 -24.66
N GLU A 281 9.63 -21.35 -24.40
CA GLU A 281 10.02 -21.91 -23.10
C GLU A 281 11.51 -21.66 -22.80
N ARG A 282 12.40 -21.90 -23.78
CA ARG A 282 13.85 -21.59 -23.62
C ARG A 282 14.09 -20.12 -23.30
N ALA A 283 13.40 -19.21 -24.00
CA ALA A 283 13.55 -17.76 -23.78
C ALA A 283 13.05 -17.33 -22.39
N ILE A 284 11.91 -17.88 -21.95
CA ILE A 284 11.32 -17.65 -20.62
C ILE A 284 12.27 -18.15 -19.53
N ILE A 285 12.71 -19.40 -19.62
CA ILE A 285 13.62 -20.03 -18.64
C ILE A 285 14.95 -19.27 -18.58
N GLY A 286 15.49 -18.85 -19.72
CA GLY A 286 16.72 -18.06 -19.78
C GLY A 286 16.58 -16.73 -19.03
N ALA A 287 15.47 -16.01 -19.24
CA ALA A 287 15.19 -14.74 -18.55
C ALA A 287 15.05 -14.91 -17.03
N ILE A 288 14.44 -16.01 -16.58
CA ILE A 288 14.29 -16.34 -15.16
C ILE A 288 15.64 -16.68 -14.54
N ARG A 289 16.38 -17.64 -15.13
CA ARG A 289 17.65 -18.14 -14.58
C ARG A 289 18.75 -17.09 -14.55
N ALA A 290 18.73 -16.12 -15.47
CA ALA A 290 19.68 -15.01 -15.45
C ALA A 290 19.65 -14.19 -14.14
N ARG A 291 18.52 -14.19 -13.42
CA ARG A 291 18.38 -13.51 -12.13
C ARG A 291 18.20 -14.44 -10.94
N PHE A 292 17.62 -15.62 -11.19
CA PHE A 292 17.25 -16.62 -10.19
C PHE A 292 17.71 -18.02 -10.63
N PRO A 293 19.04 -18.27 -10.64
CA PRO A 293 19.59 -19.55 -11.11
C PRO A 293 19.15 -20.75 -10.26
N ASP A 294 18.90 -20.53 -8.97
CA ASP A 294 18.59 -21.59 -8.00
C ASP A 294 17.09 -21.87 -7.83
N HIS A 295 16.21 -21.15 -8.53
CA HIS A 295 14.75 -21.38 -8.42
C HIS A 295 14.33 -22.64 -9.20
N GLY A 296 13.33 -23.34 -8.67
CA GLY A 296 12.72 -24.50 -9.31
C GLY A 296 11.86 -24.09 -10.50
N LEU A 297 11.56 -25.06 -11.37
CA LEU A 297 10.70 -24.89 -12.55
C LEU A 297 9.66 -26.01 -12.62
N LEU A 298 8.46 -25.67 -13.06
CA LEU A 298 7.42 -26.58 -13.50
C LEU A 298 6.92 -26.05 -14.84
N ALA A 299 7.45 -26.58 -15.93
CA ALA A 299 7.14 -26.11 -17.27
C ALA A 299 6.45 -27.22 -18.08
N GLU A 300 5.53 -26.85 -18.97
CA GLU A 300 4.76 -27.81 -19.76
C GLU A 300 5.65 -28.71 -20.64
N GLU A 301 6.66 -28.14 -21.32
CA GLU A 301 7.42 -28.87 -22.33
C GLU A 301 8.63 -29.59 -21.75
N SER A 302 9.34 -28.97 -20.80
CA SER A 302 10.53 -29.57 -20.15
C SER A 302 10.24 -30.25 -18.81
N GLY A 303 9.00 -30.19 -18.32
CA GLY A 303 8.59 -30.85 -17.09
C GLY A 303 9.08 -30.16 -15.81
N THR A 304 9.29 -30.95 -14.77
CA THR A 304 9.63 -30.44 -13.43
C THR A 304 11.13 -30.48 -13.17
N ARG A 305 11.70 -29.35 -12.74
CA ARG A 305 13.04 -29.26 -12.16
C ARG A 305 12.93 -28.78 -10.71
N ARG A 306 13.19 -29.69 -9.77
CA ARG A 306 13.24 -29.38 -8.34
C ARG A 306 14.62 -28.83 -7.94
N THR A 307 14.59 -27.93 -6.96
CA THR A 307 15.77 -27.26 -6.38
C THR A 307 15.55 -27.13 -4.86
N ALA A 308 16.58 -26.76 -4.10
CA ALA A 308 16.44 -26.44 -2.68
C ALA A 308 15.70 -25.09 -2.42
N SER A 309 15.47 -24.28 -3.45
CA SER A 309 14.76 -23.00 -3.30
C SER A 309 13.29 -23.19 -2.90
N ASP A 310 12.81 -22.27 -2.06
CA ASP A 310 11.39 -22.11 -1.70
C ASP A 310 10.50 -21.74 -2.90
N TYR A 311 11.11 -21.33 -4.02
CA TYR A 311 10.41 -20.81 -5.20
C TYR A 311 10.43 -21.78 -6.37
N VAL A 312 9.26 -21.93 -7.00
CA VAL A 312 9.06 -22.64 -8.26
C VAL A 312 8.37 -21.71 -9.25
N TRP A 313 8.90 -21.61 -10.47
CA TRP A 313 8.23 -20.93 -11.58
C TRP A 313 7.39 -21.94 -12.36
N VAL A 314 6.09 -21.72 -12.39
CA VAL A 314 5.13 -22.52 -13.16
C VAL A 314 4.91 -21.81 -14.50
N ILE A 315 5.17 -22.51 -15.61
CA ILE A 315 5.30 -21.91 -16.95
C ILE A 315 4.46 -22.71 -17.95
N ASP A 316 3.60 -22.00 -18.66
CA ASP A 316 3.05 -22.41 -19.94
C ASP A 316 3.61 -21.46 -21.01
N PRO A 317 4.45 -21.96 -21.93
CA PRO A 317 5.07 -21.12 -22.94
C PRO A 317 4.09 -20.59 -24.00
N ILE A 318 3.04 -21.36 -24.34
CA ILE A 318 1.99 -20.99 -25.29
C ILE A 318 0.68 -21.72 -24.90
N ASP A 319 -0.12 -21.09 -24.05
CA ASP A 319 -1.47 -21.58 -23.77
C ASP A 319 -2.35 -21.35 -25.00
N GLY A 320 -3.10 -22.38 -25.41
CA GLY A 320 -3.86 -22.40 -26.64
C GLY A 320 -3.03 -22.76 -27.88
N THR A 321 -2.11 -23.72 -27.78
CA THR A 321 -1.27 -24.21 -28.90
C THR A 321 -2.09 -24.63 -30.13
N LEU A 322 -3.30 -25.18 -29.93
CA LEU A 322 -4.19 -25.52 -31.04
C LEU A 322 -4.67 -24.27 -31.81
N ASN A 323 -5.01 -23.21 -31.10
CA ASN A 323 -5.35 -21.94 -31.72
C ASN A 323 -4.15 -21.39 -32.50
N PHE A 324 -2.97 -21.41 -31.88
CA PHE A 324 -1.72 -20.97 -32.48
C PHE A 324 -1.40 -21.73 -33.78
N ALA A 325 -1.50 -23.06 -33.75
CA ALA A 325 -1.25 -23.94 -34.90
C ALA A 325 -2.21 -23.69 -36.08
N HIS A 326 -3.46 -23.30 -35.78
CA HIS A 326 -4.46 -22.96 -36.80
C HIS A 326 -4.46 -21.48 -37.21
N GLY A 327 -3.56 -20.65 -36.66
CA GLY A 327 -3.54 -19.22 -36.97
C GLY A 327 -4.70 -18.44 -36.34
N PHE A 328 -5.38 -19.00 -35.34
CA PHE A 328 -6.41 -18.28 -34.57
C PHE A 328 -5.73 -17.41 -33.51
N PRO A 329 -5.85 -16.06 -33.55
CA PRO A 329 -5.06 -15.15 -32.73
C PRO A 329 -5.62 -15.02 -31.30
N HIS A 330 -5.63 -16.14 -30.57
CA HIS A 330 -6.10 -16.26 -29.20
C HIS A 330 -5.29 -17.34 -28.46
N SER A 331 -4.06 -16.95 -28.09
CA SER A 331 -3.11 -17.75 -27.32
C SER A 331 -2.26 -16.80 -26.47
N CYS A 332 -1.58 -17.30 -25.45
CA CYS A 332 -0.78 -16.43 -24.57
C CYS A 332 0.43 -17.13 -23.95
N VAL A 333 1.29 -16.34 -23.32
CA VAL A 333 2.28 -16.87 -22.37
C VAL A 333 1.74 -16.74 -20.96
N SER A 334 1.82 -17.80 -20.16
CA SER A 334 1.36 -17.80 -18.75
C SER A 334 2.49 -18.20 -17.80
N ILE A 335 2.76 -17.37 -16.79
CA ILE A 335 3.84 -17.59 -15.82
C ILE A 335 3.38 -17.22 -14.42
N ALA A 336 3.63 -18.10 -13.45
CA ALA A 336 3.46 -17.84 -12.02
C ALA A 336 4.73 -18.15 -11.23
N ALA A 337 5.10 -17.29 -10.28
CA ALA A 337 6.07 -17.59 -9.25
C ALA A 337 5.33 -18.08 -8.00
N VAL A 338 5.60 -19.33 -7.62
CA VAL A 338 5.00 -20.01 -6.47
C VAL A 338 6.06 -20.14 -5.38
N ARG A 339 5.74 -19.69 -4.16
CA ARG A 339 6.60 -19.82 -2.98
C ARG A 339 5.90 -20.69 -1.95
N ARG A 340 6.53 -21.82 -1.54
CA ARG A 340 5.97 -22.75 -0.54
C ARG A 340 4.49 -23.11 -0.79
N GLY A 341 4.17 -23.45 -2.03
CA GLY A 341 2.81 -23.86 -2.42
C GLY A 341 1.83 -22.71 -2.71
N GLU A 342 2.26 -21.46 -2.62
CA GLU A 342 1.40 -20.29 -2.86
C GLU A 342 1.91 -19.40 -3.99
N ALA A 343 1.04 -19.04 -4.94
CA ALA A 343 1.37 -18.07 -5.99
C ALA A 343 1.55 -16.67 -5.38
N VAL A 344 2.75 -16.09 -5.55
CA VAL A 344 3.10 -14.77 -5.00
C VAL A 344 3.22 -13.68 -6.08
N ALA A 345 3.48 -14.08 -7.32
CA ALA A 345 3.45 -13.21 -8.50
C ALA A 345 2.99 -14.02 -9.71
N ALA A 346 2.22 -13.40 -10.60
CA ALA A 346 1.67 -14.05 -11.78
C ALA A 346 1.50 -13.06 -12.91
N GLY A 347 1.62 -13.54 -14.13
CA GLY A 347 1.23 -12.78 -15.29
C GLY A 347 0.90 -13.63 -16.50
N ILE A 348 0.09 -13.05 -17.35
CA ILE A 348 -0.41 -13.63 -18.59
C ILE A 348 -0.23 -12.57 -19.67
N TYR A 349 0.34 -12.94 -20.81
CA TYR A 349 0.61 -12.02 -21.90
C TYR A 349 0.02 -12.53 -23.20
N ASP A 350 -1.01 -11.84 -23.71
CA ASP A 350 -1.51 -11.99 -25.08
C ASP A 350 -0.65 -11.11 -25.99
N PRO A 351 0.26 -11.67 -26.79
CA PRO A 351 1.06 -10.87 -27.68
C PRO A 351 0.27 -10.43 -28.90
N PHE A 352 -0.85 -11.02 -29.29
CA PHE A 352 -1.60 -10.56 -30.46
C PHE A 352 -2.32 -9.24 -30.18
N ARG A 353 -2.77 -9.04 -28.94
CA ARG A 353 -3.44 -7.80 -28.48
C ARG A 353 -2.54 -6.85 -27.70
N ASP A 354 -1.29 -7.26 -27.43
CA ASP A 354 -0.37 -6.57 -26.51
C ASP A 354 -1.03 -6.32 -25.14
N GLU A 355 -1.64 -7.36 -24.59
CA GLU A 355 -2.30 -7.32 -23.29
C GLU A 355 -1.48 -8.07 -22.25
N LEU A 356 -0.89 -7.31 -21.31
CA LEU A 356 -0.09 -7.81 -20.22
C LEU A 356 -0.89 -7.73 -18.91
N PHE A 357 -1.38 -8.88 -18.47
CA PHE A 357 -2.03 -9.07 -17.18
C PHE A 357 -0.98 -9.40 -16.12
N LEU A 358 -1.01 -8.71 -14.99
CA LEU A 358 -0.07 -8.91 -13.88
C LEU A 358 -0.77 -8.85 -12.53
N ALA A 359 -0.37 -9.72 -11.63
CA ALA A 359 -0.76 -9.71 -10.22
C ALA A 359 0.43 -10.04 -9.31
N GLU A 360 0.43 -9.46 -8.12
CA GLU A 360 1.27 -9.85 -6.99
C GLU A 360 0.37 -10.01 -5.78
N LYS A 361 0.63 -11.03 -4.96
CA LYS A 361 -0.22 -11.34 -3.81
C LYS A 361 -0.35 -10.12 -2.88
N GLY A 362 -1.59 -9.71 -2.59
CA GLY A 362 -1.95 -8.57 -1.76
C GLY A 362 -1.75 -7.19 -2.40
N LYS A 363 -1.49 -7.11 -3.72
CA LYS A 363 -1.21 -5.85 -4.43
C LYS A 363 -2.22 -5.54 -5.55
N GLY A 364 -3.20 -6.40 -5.78
CA GLY A 364 -4.18 -6.27 -6.85
C GLY A 364 -3.67 -6.75 -8.21
N ALA A 365 -4.59 -6.84 -9.16
CA ALA A 365 -4.32 -7.20 -10.54
C ALA A 365 -4.33 -5.96 -11.46
N THR A 366 -3.56 -6.01 -12.54
CA THR A 366 -3.46 -4.95 -13.54
C THR A 366 -3.48 -5.50 -14.96
N LEU A 367 -4.04 -4.73 -15.90
CA LEU A 367 -3.91 -4.92 -17.36
C LEU A 367 -3.16 -3.72 -17.91
N ASN A 368 -2.00 -3.95 -18.54
CA ASN A 368 -1.15 -2.89 -19.09
C ASN A 368 -0.85 -1.76 -18.08
N GLY A 369 -0.64 -2.15 -16.82
CA GLY A 369 -0.35 -1.24 -15.70
C GLY A 369 -1.57 -0.55 -15.09
N LYS A 370 -2.77 -0.67 -15.68
CA LYS A 370 -4.01 -0.14 -15.12
C LYS A 370 -4.67 -1.18 -14.20
N PRO A 371 -5.12 -0.81 -12.99
CA PRO A 371 -5.84 -1.73 -12.11
C PRO A 371 -7.10 -2.29 -12.77
N ILE A 372 -7.34 -3.59 -12.58
CA ILE A 372 -8.54 -4.29 -13.05
C ILE A 372 -9.31 -4.89 -11.88
N LYS A 373 -10.60 -5.16 -12.10
CA LYS A 373 -11.48 -5.87 -11.18
C LYS A 373 -12.37 -6.81 -11.97
N VAL A 374 -12.78 -7.89 -11.33
CA VAL A 374 -13.84 -8.75 -11.85
C VAL A 374 -15.14 -7.98 -12.08
N SER A 375 -16.02 -8.56 -12.88
CA SER A 375 -17.31 -7.95 -13.21
C SER A 375 -18.22 -7.78 -11.99
N ARG A 376 -19.36 -7.11 -12.21
CA ARG A 376 -20.36 -6.84 -11.17
C ARG A 376 -21.66 -7.62 -11.36
N ALA A 377 -21.76 -8.52 -12.33
CA ALA A 377 -22.96 -9.33 -12.56
C ALA A 377 -23.38 -10.03 -11.26
N ALA A 378 -24.64 -9.84 -10.85
CA ALA A 378 -25.15 -10.34 -9.58
C ALA A 378 -25.86 -11.70 -9.72
N ARG A 379 -26.40 -11.99 -10.90
CA ARG A 379 -27.18 -13.20 -11.18
C ARG A 379 -26.58 -13.97 -12.34
N LEU A 380 -26.72 -15.29 -12.29
CA LEU A 380 -26.21 -16.19 -13.32
C LEU A 380 -26.87 -15.91 -14.67
N GLU A 381 -28.18 -15.62 -14.69
CA GLU A 381 -28.96 -15.33 -15.91
C GLU A 381 -28.50 -14.09 -16.69
N ASP A 382 -27.82 -13.14 -16.02
CA ASP A 382 -27.26 -11.94 -16.65
C ASP A 382 -25.79 -12.13 -17.08
N SER A 383 -25.23 -13.32 -16.87
CA SER A 383 -23.77 -13.54 -16.94
C SER A 383 -23.33 -14.08 -18.30
N LEU A 384 -22.26 -13.51 -18.84
CA LEU A 384 -21.50 -14.05 -19.96
C LEU A 384 -20.40 -14.97 -19.43
N LEU A 385 -20.56 -16.27 -19.69
CA LEU A 385 -19.65 -17.30 -19.21
C LEU A 385 -18.67 -17.73 -20.30
N ILE A 386 -17.58 -18.37 -19.88
CA ILE A 386 -16.64 -19.02 -20.78
C ILE A 386 -16.27 -20.43 -20.27
N THR A 387 -15.91 -21.31 -21.19
CA THR A 387 -15.48 -22.67 -20.87
C THR A 387 -14.44 -23.18 -21.87
N GLY A 388 -13.78 -24.27 -21.52
CA GLY A 388 -12.93 -25.06 -22.39
C GLY A 388 -13.25 -26.55 -22.32
N PHE A 389 -12.64 -27.30 -23.23
CA PHE A 389 -12.86 -28.75 -23.37
C PHE A 389 -11.50 -29.43 -23.39
N ALA A 390 -11.25 -30.33 -22.44
CA ALA A 390 -10.00 -31.07 -22.38
C ALA A 390 -9.74 -31.93 -23.63
N TYR A 391 -8.50 -32.38 -23.82
CA TYR A 391 -8.09 -33.15 -25.01
C TYR A 391 -8.83 -34.48 -25.19
N ASP A 392 -9.40 -35.04 -24.12
CA ASP A 392 -10.23 -36.25 -24.13
C ASP A 392 -11.70 -36.01 -24.48
N ARG A 393 -12.07 -34.79 -24.90
CA ARG A 393 -13.44 -34.39 -25.28
C ARG A 393 -14.17 -35.34 -26.22
N HIS A 394 -13.46 -35.97 -27.15
CA HIS A 394 -14.03 -36.97 -28.06
C HIS A 394 -14.58 -38.21 -27.32
N LYS A 395 -14.06 -38.53 -26.13
CA LYS A 395 -14.54 -39.61 -25.25
C LYS A 395 -15.61 -39.16 -24.27
N LYS A 396 -15.72 -37.85 -24.02
CA LYS A 396 -16.58 -37.24 -22.99
C LYS A 396 -17.61 -36.27 -23.57
N ALA A 397 -17.91 -36.38 -24.87
CA ALA A 397 -18.77 -35.43 -25.58
C ALA A 397 -20.15 -35.27 -24.92
N ALA A 398 -20.78 -36.37 -24.49
CA ALA A 398 -22.07 -36.34 -23.81
C ALA A 398 -22.01 -35.58 -22.47
N LEU A 399 -20.95 -35.77 -21.68
CA LEU A 399 -20.73 -35.01 -20.44
C LEU A 399 -20.62 -33.52 -20.72
N TYR A 400 -19.75 -33.12 -21.66
CA TYR A 400 -19.56 -31.71 -22.01
C TYR A 400 -20.83 -31.08 -22.56
N ALA A 401 -21.54 -31.76 -23.47
CA ALA A 401 -22.80 -31.29 -24.02
C ALA A 401 -23.86 -31.09 -22.92
N GLY A 402 -23.94 -32.01 -21.95
CA GLY A 402 -24.82 -31.87 -20.79
C GLY A 402 -24.49 -30.63 -19.96
N VAL A 403 -23.22 -30.44 -19.56
CA VAL A 403 -22.81 -29.27 -18.77
C VAL A 403 -23.05 -27.96 -19.53
N VAL A 404 -22.74 -27.93 -20.82
CA VAL A 404 -22.97 -26.76 -21.69
C VAL A 404 -24.47 -26.44 -21.76
N LYS A 405 -25.32 -27.44 -21.99
CA LYS A 405 -26.79 -27.27 -21.95
C LYS A 405 -27.25 -26.66 -20.64
N ASP A 406 -26.77 -27.20 -19.51
CA ASP A 406 -27.20 -26.75 -18.18
C ASP A 406 -26.84 -25.28 -17.91
N PHE A 407 -25.70 -24.81 -18.44
CA PHE A 407 -25.33 -23.39 -18.38
C PHE A 407 -26.09 -22.52 -19.38
N LEU A 408 -26.31 -22.99 -20.62
CA LEU A 408 -27.08 -22.26 -21.63
C LEU A 408 -28.53 -22.00 -21.18
N GLU A 409 -29.12 -22.90 -20.38
CA GLU A 409 -30.45 -22.72 -19.79
C GLU A 409 -30.50 -21.67 -18.66
N ARG A 410 -29.35 -21.25 -18.11
CA ARG A 410 -29.27 -20.50 -16.84
C ARG A 410 -28.46 -19.22 -16.92
N ALA A 411 -27.61 -19.07 -17.93
CA ALA A 411 -26.75 -17.92 -18.15
C ALA A 411 -27.18 -17.14 -19.39
N ALA A 412 -26.70 -15.90 -19.53
CA ALA A 412 -27.05 -15.08 -20.69
C ALA A 412 -26.49 -15.68 -21.98
N ASP A 413 -25.22 -16.11 -21.95
CA ASP A 413 -24.53 -16.71 -23.10
C ASP A 413 -23.23 -17.41 -22.65
N LEU A 414 -22.64 -18.21 -23.53
CA LEU A 414 -21.42 -18.99 -23.31
C LEU A 414 -20.40 -18.76 -24.42
N ARG A 415 -19.12 -18.65 -24.06
CA ARG A 415 -17.98 -18.60 -24.98
C ARG A 415 -17.11 -19.86 -24.82
N ARG A 416 -16.38 -20.20 -25.88
CA ARG A 416 -15.31 -21.19 -25.87
C ARG A 416 -14.18 -20.67 -26.74
N SER A 417 -13.08 -20.23 -26.13
CA SER A 417 -11.98 -19.56 -26.83
C SER A 417 -10.81 -20.48 -27.15
N GLY A 418 -10.52 -21.45 -26.28
CA GLY A 418 -9.40 -22.41 -26.42
C GLY A 418 -8.08 -21.99 -25.77
N SER A 419 -8.07 -21.04 -24.82
CA SER A 419 -6.90 -20.66 -24.01
C SER A 419 -7.33 -20.43 -22.56
N ALA A 420 -7.07 -21.41 -21.69
CA ALA A 420 -7.59 -21.40 -20.31
C ALA A 420 -6.99 -20.26 -19.47
N ALA A 421 -5.70 -19.94 -19.67
CA ALA A 421 -5.03 -18.86 -18.98
C ALA A 421 -5.61 -17.50 -19.43
N LEU A 422 -5.84 -17.27 -20.73
CA LEU A 422 -6.51 -16.05 -21.19
C LEU A 422 -7.93 -15.92 -20.69
N ASP A 423 -8.68 -17.02 -20.63
CA ASP A 423 -10.05 -17.04 -20.13
C ASP A 423 -10.09 -16.57 -18.67
N LEU A 424 -9.18 -17.08 -17.83
CA LEU A 424 -9.02 -16.62 -16.45
C LEU A 424 -8.59 -15.14 -16.38
N ALA A 425 -7.69 -14.68 -17.25
CA ALA A 425 -7.29 -13.28 -17.32
C ALA A 425 -8.47 -12.35 -17.70
N TRP A 426 -9.34 -12.80 -18.61
CA TRP A 426 -10.52 -12.06 -19.03
C TRP A 426 -11.60 -12.05 -17.94
N VAL A 427 -11.74 -13.11 -17.15
CA VAL A 427 -12.55 -13.09 -15.91
C VAL A 427 -11.99 -12.06 -14.92
N ALA A 428 -10.67 -12.06 -14.68
CA ALA A 428 -10.02 -11.09 -13.80
C ALA A 428 -10.21 -9.63 -14.26
N ALA A 429 -10.28 -9.41 -15.58
CA ALA A 429 -10.55 -8.10 -16.17
C ALA A 429 -12.04 -7.72 -16.24
N GLY A 430 -12.94 -8.60 -15.79
CA GLY A 430 -14.38 -8.38 -15.82
C GLY A 430 -14.99 -8.37 -17.23
N ARG A 431 -14.29 -8.93 -18.23
CA ARG A 431 -14.82 -9.14 -19.59
C ARG A 431 -15.79 -10.31 -19.64
N LEU A 432 -15.60 -11.24 -18.72
CA LEU A 432 -16.37 -12.45 -18.54
C LEU A 432 -16.73 -12.57 -17.06
N ASP A 433 -17.90 -13.13 -16.77
CA ASP A 433 -18.42 -13.19 -15.40
C ASP A 433 -17.97 -14.46 -14.66
N GLY A 434 -17.71 -15.52 -15.42
CA GLY A 434 -17.22 -16.79 -14.89
C GLY A 434 -16.63 -17.72 -15.95
N PHE A 435 -15.79 -18.63 -15.47
CA PHE A 435 -15.08 -19.64 -16.24
C PHE A 435 -15.22 -21.00 -15.55
N TRP A 436 -15.39 -22.07 -16.35
CA TRP A 436 -15.22 -23.43 -15.85
C TRP A 436 -14.55 -24.35 -16.86
N GLU A 437 -13.72 -25.28 -16.39
CA GLU A 437 -13.09 -26.30 -17.23
C GLU A 437 -12.65 -27.54 -16.43
N PHE A 438 -12.61 -28.69 -17.10
CA PHE A 438 -12.15 -29.97 -16.57
C PHE A 438 -10.70 -30.22 -17.00
N HIS A 439 -9.95 -30.94 -16.16
CA HIS A 439 -8.65 -31.54 -16.49
C HIS A 439 -7.59 -30.56 -17.02
N LEU A 440 -7.54 -29.35 -16.46
CA LEU A 440 -6.40 -28.46 -16.67
C LEU A 440 -5.20 -28.91 -15.84
N SER A 441 -4.03 -28.54 -16.32
CA SER A 441 -2.74 -28.70 -15.67
C SER A 441 -2.44 -27.50 -14.76
N PRO A 442 -1.45 -27.63 -13.84
CA PRO A 442 -1.06 -26.52 -12.97
C PRO A 442 -0.62 -25.26 -13.72
N TRP A 443 0.04 -25.39 -14.88
CA TRP A 443 0.55 -24.27 -15.67
C TRP A 443 -0.56 -23.46 -16.36
N ASP A 444 -1.65 -24.11 -16.74
CA ASP A 444 -2.85 -23.46 -17.31
C ASP A 444 -3.51 -22.50 -16.30
N VAL A 445 -3.48 -22.84 -15.00
CA VAL A 445 -4.30 -22.14 -13.98
C VAL A 445 -3.50 -21.33 -12.98
N ALA A 446 -2.21 -21.60 -12.77
CA ALA A 446 -1.45 -20.99 -11.66
C ALA A 446 -1.45 -19.45 -11.74
N ALA A 447 -1.23 -18.89 -12.93
CA ALA A 447 -1.21 -17.45 -13.11
C ALA A 447 -2.61 -16.84 -13.06
N GLY A 448 -3.56 -17.44 -13.78
CA GLY A 448 -4.94 -16.99 -13.85
C GLY A 448 -5.65 -17.00 -12.49
N ARG A 449 -5.37 -18.00 -11.65
CA ARG A 449 -5.87 -18.09 -10.28
C ARG A 449 -5.51 -16.86 -9.46
N LEU A 450 -4.23 -16.46 -9.47
CA LEU A 450 -3.78 -15.30 -8.70
C LEU A 450 -4.37 -14.00 -9.27
N LEU A 451 -4.44 -13.87 -10.60
CA LEU A 451 -5.07 -12.72 -11.26
C LEU A 451 -6.54 -12.55 -10.84
N VAL A 452 -7.34 -13.61 -10.89
CA VAL A 452 -8.76 -13.56 -10.50
C VAL A 452 -8.91 -13.21 -9.02
N ALA A 453 -8.11 -13.82 -8.14
CA ALA A 453 -8.17 -13.54 -6.71
C ALA A 453 -7.81 -12.07 -6.39
N GLU A 454 -6.71 -11.56 -6.96
CA GLU A 454 -6.26 -10.18 -6.76
C GLU A 454 -7.18 -9.14 -7.43
N ALA A 455 -7.97 -9.53 -8.43
CA ALA A 455 -9.03 -8.72 -9.03
C ALA A 455 -10.33 -8.70 -8.20
N GLY A 456 -10.39 -9.45 -7.08
CA GLY A 456 -11.54 -9.54 -6.19
C GLY A 456 -12.54 -10.65 -6.55
N GLY A 457 -12.15 -11.59 -7.42
CA GLY A 457 -12.92 -12.77 -7.78
C GLY A 457 -12.68 -13.96 -6.85
N LYS A 458 -13.24 -15.10 -7.25
CA LYS A 458 -13.09 -16.37 -6.52
C LYS A 458 -12.72 -17.50 -7.47
N VAL A 459 -11.80 -18.37 -7.04
CA VAL A 459 -11.37 -19.57 -7.75
C VAL A 459 -11.44 -20.78 -6.82
N SER A 460 -11.97 -21.90 -7.31
CA SER A 460 -12.11 -23.16 -6.57
C SER A 460 -12.20 -24.35 -7.53
N ASP A 461 -12.33 -25.54 -6.98
CA ASP A 461 -12.92 -26.66 -7.71
C ASP A 461 -14.45 -26.54 -7.84
N PHE A 462 -15.08 -27.52 -8.48
CA PHE A 462 -16.54 -27.53 -8.70
C PHE A 462 -17.37 -27.67 -7.41
N ASP A 463 -16.79 -28.24 -6.36
CA ASP A 463 -17.42 -28.36 -5.05
C ASP A 463 -17.23 -27.10 -4.19
N GLY A 464 -16.57 -26.07 -4.72
CA GLY A 464 -16.29 -24.81 -4.02
C GLY A 464 -15.10 -24.88 -3.07
N LYS A 465 -14.32 -25.98 -3.11
CA LYS A 465 -13.15 -26.20 -2.26
C LYS A 465 -11.89 -25.59 -2.91
N PRO A 466 -10.96 -25.05 -2.10
CA PRO A 466 -9.65 -24.69 -2.63
C PRO A 466 -8.92 -25.96 -3.08
N TRP A 467 -8.09 -25.85 -4.10
CA TRP A 467 -7.14 -26.91 -4.42
C TRP A 467 -6.07 -27.05 -3.32
N GLY A 468 -5.52 -28.26 -3.22
CA GLY A 468 -4.40 -28.57 -2.34
C GLY A 468 -3.06 -28.10 -2.92
N ALA A 469 -2.10 -29.02 -2.98
CA ALA A 469 -0.75 -28.74 -3.45
C ALA A 469 -0.71 -28.30 -4.94
N PRO A 470 0.27 -27.50 -5.37
CA PRO A 470 0.40 -27.00 -6.74
C PRO A 470 0.25 -28.04 -7.85
N GLU A 471 0.75 -29.25 -7.62
CA GLU A 471 0.70 -30.37 -8.55
C GLU A 471 -0.73 -30.88 -8.83
N THR A 472 -1.70 -30.48 -8.00
CA THR A 472 -3.11 -30.89 -8.11
C THR A 472 -4.00 -29.80 -8.69
N TRP A 473 -3.46 -28.62 -8.97
CA TRP A 473 -4.22 -27.50 -9.52
C TRP A 473 -4.75 -27.83 -10.92
N GLY A 474 -5.94 -27.31 -11.25
CA GLY A 474 -6.49 -27.35 -12.60
C GLY A 474 -7.48 -28.50 -12.88
N ARG A 475 -7.45 -29.60 -12.11
CA ARG A 475 -8.27 -30.80 -12.40
C ARG A 475 -9.77 -30.55 -12.57
N ARG A 476 -10.32 -29.66 -11.75
CA ARG A 476 -11.67 -29.09 -11.86
C ARG A 476 -11.53 -27.64 -11.52
N THR A 477 -11.84 -26.75 -12.45
CA THR A 477 -11.57 -25.32 -12.30
C THR A 477 -12.82 -24.51 -12.46
N LEU A 478 -13.21 -23.81 -11.40
CA LEU A 478 -14.26 -22.81 -11.41
C LEU A 478 -13.66 -21.46 -10.98
N ALA A 479 -13.81 -20.44 -11.83
CA ALA A 479 -13.46 -19.07 -11.50
C ALA A 479 -14.65 -18.15 -11.78
N SER A 480 -14.86 -17.11 -10.97
CA SER A 480 -15.89 -16.11 -11.26
C SER A 480 -15.66 -14.79 -10.53
N ASN A 481 -16.54 -13.83 -10.76
CA ASN A 481 -16.59 -12.56 -10.05
C ASN A 481 -16.93 -12.65 -8.55
N GLY A 482 -17.04 -13.86 -7.99
CA GLY A 482 -17.38 -14.14 -6.60
C GLY A 482 -18.88 -14.12 -6.30
N ARG A 483 -19.67 -13.28 -6.98
CA ARG A 483 -21.13 -13.14 -6.76
C ARG A 483 -21.90 -14.33 -7.30
N ILE A 484 -21.59 -14.76 -8.52
CA ILE A 484 -22.26 -15.89 -9.17
C ILE A 484 -21.63 -17.25 -8.83
N HIS A 485 -20.56 -17.26 -8.04
CA HIS A 485 -19.73 -18.44 -7.80
C HIS A 485 -20.51 -19.63 -7.23
N ALA A 486 -21.37 -19.38 -6.25
CA ALA A 486 -22.20 -20.43 -5.64
C ALA A 486 -23.27 -20.97 -6.61
N ALA A 487 -23.78 -20.14 -7.53
CA ALA A 487 -24.72 -20.56 -8.55
C ALA A 487 -24.04 -21.48 -9.58
N MET A 488 -22.85 -21.10 -10.06
CA MET A 488 -22.07 -21.94 -10.97
C MET A 488 -21.64 -23.26 -10.33
N SER A 489 -21.17 -23.24 -9.08
CA SER A 489 -20.82 -24.47 -8.34
C SER A 489 -22.01 -25.41 -8.20
N ARG A 490 -23.24 -24.91 -8.00
CA ARG A 490 -24.44 -25.77 -7.95
C ARG A 490 -24.72 -26.49 -9.27
N VAL A 491 -24.45 -25.85 -10.42
CA VAL A 491 -24.61 -26.49 -11.74
C VAL A 491 -23.56 -27.59 -11.96
N LEU A 492 -22.34 -27.37 -11.45
CA LEU A 492 -21.19 -28.24 -11.65
C LEU A 492 -21.04 -29.35 -10.59
N ARG A 493 -21.70 -29.24 -9.44
CA ARG A 493 -21.55 -30.18 -8.31
C ARG A 493 -21.93 -31.60 -8.72
N GLY A 494 -21.12 -32.56 -8.28
CA GLY A 494 -21.34 -33.99 -8.56
C GLY A 494 -20.88 -34.45 -9.95
N ARG A 495 -20.18 -33.60 -10.70
CA ARG A 495 -19.60 -33.91 -12.01
C ARG A 495 -18.09 -34.16 -11.96
#